data_AF-A0A9E6A778-F1
#
_entry.id   AF-A0A9E6A778-F1
#
_cell.length_a   1.000
_cell.length_b   1.000
_cell.length_c   1.000
_cell.angle_alpha   90.00
_cell.angle_beta   90.00
_cell.angle_gamma   90.00
#
_symmetry.space_group_name_H-M   'P 1'
#
loop_
_entity.id
_entity.type
_entity.pdbx_description
1 polymer ?
#
loop_
_entity_poly.entity_id
_entity_poly.type
_entity_poly.pdbx_seq_one_letter_code
_entity_poly.pdbx_strand_id
1 'polypeptide(L)' 'MSGMVFIFVPLVVFLVIVAPLWLILHYWSKIKEKKGLSEQDQDVIEEVSVTLEKLSERIVNLEAILDDKHSGWRIHSQ' A
#
# COMPACT_ATOMS: atom_id res chain seq x y z
N MET A 1 -22.65 -13.23 50.17
CA MET A 1 -21.72 -12.97 49.05
C MET A 1 -22.43 -12.97 47.68
N SER A 2 -23.69 -12.55 47.57
CA SER A 2 -24.47 -12.64 46.32
C SER A 2 -24.78 -11.26 45.69
N GLY A 3 -24.85 -10.20 46.50
CA GLY A 3 -25.13 -8.82 46.01
C GLY A 3 -24.05 -8.23 45.08
N MET A 4 -22.79 -8.66 45.20
CA MET A 4 -21.72 -8.20 44.29
C MET A 4 -21.94 -8.68 42.84
N VAL A 5 -22.52 -9.87 42.65
CA VAL A 5 -22.75 -10.44 41.31
C VAL A 5 -23.78 -9.63 40.53
N PHE A 6 -24.81 -9.10 41.22
CA PHE A 6 -25.84 -8.26 40.61
C PHE A 6 -25.32 -6.95 40.02
N ILE A 7 -24.25 -6.39 40.57
CA ILE A 7 -23.61 -5.16 40.05
C ILE A 7 -22.52 -5.50 39.04
N PHE A 8 -21.79 -6.59 39.26
CA PHE A 8 -20.70 -7.03 38.40
C PHE A 8 -21.18 -7.48 37.02
N VAL A 9 -22.28 -8.23 36.94
CA VAL A 9 -22.80 -8.78 35.67
C VAL A 9 -23.16 -7.67 34.67
N PRO A 10 -23.97 -6.64 35.00
CA PRO A 10 -24.25 -5.53 34.09
C PRO A 10 -22.99 -4.76 33.68
N LEU A 11 -22.03 -4.60 34.59
CA LEU A 11 -20.79 -3.87 34.34
C LEU A 11 -19.91 -4.62 33.32
N VAL A 12 -19.78 -5.94 33.45
CA VAL A 12 -19.07 -6.76 32.47
C VAL A 12 -19.77 -6.75 31.12
N VAL A 13 -21.10 -6.89 31.07
CA VAL A 13 -21.85 -6.83 29.81
C VAL A 13 -21.64 -5.48 29.11
N PHE A 14 -21.67 -4.39 29.87
CA PHE A 14 -21.37 -3.06 29.35
C PHE A 14 -19.96 -2.98 28.75
N LEU A 15 -18.94 -3.49 29.45
CA LEU A 15 -17.56 -3.51 28.94
C LEU A 15 -17.40 -4.41 27.71
N VAL A 16 -18.08 -5.55 27.66
CA VAL A 16 -18.04 -6.47 26.51
C VAL A 16 -18.68 -5.85 25.26
N ILE A 17 -19.56 -4.85 25.40
CA ILE A 17 -20.11 -4.11 24.26
C ILE A 17 -19.23 -2.90 23.91
N VAL A 18 -18.76 -2.14 24.90
CA VAL A 18 -17.97 -0.92 24.67
C VAL A 18 -16.57 -1.24 24.14
N ALA A 19 -15.91 -2.28 24.65
CA ALA A 19 -14.57 -2.67 24.20
C ALA A 19 -14.50 -3.02 22.70
N PRO A 20 -15.38 -3.86 22.12
CA PRO A 20 -15.36 -4.14 20.69
C PRO A 20 -15.80 -2.93 19.86
N LEU A 21 -16.73 -2.10 20.33
CA LEU A 21 -17.07 -0.84 19.65
C LEU A 21 -15.85 0.10 19.54
N TRP A 22 -15.08 0.22 20.63
CA TRP A 22 -13.85 0.99 20.65
C TRP A 22 -12.79 0.39 19.75
N LEU A 23 -12.62 -0.93 19.76
CA LEU A 23 -11.68 -1.64 18.88
C LEU A 23 -12.03 -1.36 17.41
N ILE A 24 -13.31 -1.48 17.03
CA ILE A 24 -13.75 -1.18 15.66
C ILE A 24 -13.37 0.26 15.30
N LEU A 25 -13.70 1.25 16.15
CA LEU A 25 -13.42 2.67 15.88
C LEU A 25 -11.91 2.97 15.84
N HIS A 26 -11.13 2.41 16.76
CA HIS A 26 -9.69 2.56 16.85
C HIS A 26 -8.98 2.04 15.59
N TYR A 27 -9.37 0.83 15.15
CA TYR A 27 -8.79 0.23 13.96
C TYR A 27 -9.27 0.91 12.69
N TRP A 28 -10.51 1.44 12.66
CA TRP A 28 -11.00 2.21 11.52
C TRP A 28 -10.27 3.55 11.36
N SER A 29 -9.94 4.23 12.47
CA SER A 29 -9.13 5.44 12.46
C SER A 29 -7.73 5.17 11.90
N LYS A 30 -7.11 4.06 12.34
CA LYS A 30 -5.81 3.60 11.79
C LYS A 30 -5.89 3.19 10.33
N ILE A 31 -7.02 2.67 9.86
CA ILE A 31 -7.27 2.37 8.45
C ILE A 31 -7.42 3.66 7.63
N LYS A 32 -7.98 4.74 8.17
CA LYS A 32 -8.02 6.05 7.48
C LYS A 32 -6.62 6.67 7.36
N GLU A 33 -5.80 6.57 8.41
CA GLU A 33 -4.38 6.99 8.34
C GLU A 33 -3.61 6.16 7.30
N LYS A 34 -3.88 4.84 7.19
CA LYS A 34 -3.31 3.99 6.12
C LYS A 34 -3.95 4.19 4.75
N LYS A 35 -5.22 4.63 4.65
CA LYS A 35 -5.86 4.95 3.37
C LYS A 35 -5.26 6.17 2.71
N GLY A 36 -4.75 7.13 3.49
CA GLY A 36 -3.92 8.22 2.96
C GLY A 36 -2.67 7.71 2.26
N LEU A 37 -2.06 6.62 2.76
CA LEU A 37 -0.98 5.91 2.05
C LEU A 37 -1.50 5.14 0.83
N SER A 38 -2.67 4.49 0.90
CA SER A 38 -3.22 3.68 -0.20
C SER A 38 -3.66 4.47 -1.44
N GLU A 39 -4.06 5.74 -1.31
CA GLU A 39 -4.26 6.63 -2.47
C GLU A 39 -2.91 7.09 -3.03
N GLN A 40 -1.96 7.43 -2.14
CA GLN A 40 -0.62 7.82 -2.53
C GLN A 40 0.17 6.68 -3.20
N ASP A 41 -0.07 5.43 -2.79
CA ASP A 41 0.48 4.22 -3.41
C ASP A 41 -0.05 4.02 -4.84
N GLN A 42 -1.30 4.42 -5.12
CA GLN A 42 -1.86 4.36 -6.48
C GLN A 42 -1.24 5.43 -7.39
N ASP A 43 -1.09 6.67 -6.89
CA ASP A 43 -0.40 7.74 -7.61
C ASP A 43 1.06 7.38 -7.93
N VAL A 44 1.76 6.75 -6.99
CA VAL A 44 3.15 6.28 -7.20
C VAL A 44 3.21 5.21 -8.29
N ILE A 45 2.25 4.30 -8.36
CA ILE A 45 2.22 3.26 -9.41
C ILE A 45 1.97 3.89 -10.79
N GLU A 46 1.11 4.92 -10.88
CA GLU A 46 0.87 5.65 -12.12
C GLU A 46 2.12 6.43 -12.56
N GLU A 47 2.78 7.13 -11.63
CA GLU A 47 4.02 7.88 -11.91
C GLU A 47 5.16 6.96 -12.37
N VAL A 48 5.31 5.80 -11.73
CA VAL A 48 6.32 4.80 -12.12
C VAL A 48 6.02 4.25 -13.52
N SER A 49 4.75 4.01 -13.86
CA SER A 49 4.36 3.51 -15.18
C SER A 49 4.70 4.50 -16.30
N VAL A 50 4.38 5.78 -16.10
CA VAL A 50 4.72 6.86 -17.05
C VAL A 50 6.25 7.01 -17.19
N THR A 51 6.98 6.84 -16.09
CA THR A 51 8.45 6.92 -16.11
C THR A 51 9.07 5.76 -16.88
N LEU A 52 8.54 4.55 -16.74
CA LEU A 52 8.99 3.38 -17.50
C LEU A 52 8.77 3.56 -19.01
N GLU A 53 7.65 4.16 -19.42
CA GLU A 53 7.36 4.46 -20.82
C GLU A 53 8.40 5.41 -21.43
N LYS A 54 8.73 6.50 -20.71
CA LYS A 54 9.77 7.45 -21.13
C LYS A 54 11.16 6.84 -21.18
N LEU A 55 11.48 5.94 -20.24
CA LEU A 55 12.78 5.26 -20.24
C LEU A 55 12.90 4.28 -21.40
N SER A 56 11.83 3.56 -21.73
CA SER A 56 11.79 2.65 -22.89
C SER A 56 12.06 3.39 -24.21
N GLU A 57 11.40 4.53 -24.43
CA GLU A 57 11.62 5.35 -25.63
C GLU A 57 13.07 5.85 -25.75
N ARG A 58 13.67 6.21 -24.61
CA ARG A 58 15.09 6.60 -24.57
C ARG A 58 16.02 5.42 -24.82
N ILE A 59 15.72 4.23 -24.34
CA ILE A 59 16.50 3.02 -24.64
C ILE A 59 16.49 2.74 -26.12
N VAL A 60 15.32 2.82 -26.79
CA VAL A 60 15.23 2.62 -28.25
C VAL A 60 16.08 3.65 -29.00
N ASN A 61 16.05 4.91 -28.59
CA ASN A 61 16.85 5.94 -29.25
C ASN A 61 18.36 5.77 -28.97
N LEU A 62 18.72 5.32 -27.77
CA LEU A 62 20.10 4.99 -27.42
C LEU A 62 20.57 3.73 -28.16
N GLU A 63 19.73 2.72 -28.34
CA GLU A 63 20.01 1.54 -29.16
C GLU A 63 20.23 1.93 -30.62
N ALA A 64 19.42 2.84 -31.18
CA ALA A 64 19.59 3.34 -32.55
C ALA A 64 20.94 4.10 -32.73
N ILE A 65 21.33 4.92 -31.75
CA ILE A 65 22.63 5.61 -31.77
C ILE A 65 23.78 4.62 -31.55
N LEU A 66 23.61 3.63 -30.69
CA LEU A 66 24.63 2.62 -30.43
C LEU A 66 24.84 1.72 -31.65
N ASP A 67 23.78 1.35 -32.37
CA ASP A 67 23.85 0.58 -33.62
C ASP A 67 24.50 1.38 -34.75
N ASP A 68 24.28 2.71 -34.82
CA ASP A 68 24.97 3.61 -35.76
C ASP A 68 26.48 3.71 -35.47
N LYS A 69 26.86 3.66 -34.18
CA LYS A 69 28.26 3.82 -33.72
C LYS A 69 29.02 2.50 -33.60
N HIS A 70 28.34 1.38 -33.39
CA HIS A 70 28.91 0.06 -33.12
C HIS A 70 28.02 -1.06 -33.73
N SER A 71 28.22 -1.35 -35.01
CA SER A 71 27.42 -2.30 -35.81
C SER A 71 27.55 -3.80 -35.46
N GLY A 72 27.85 -4.18 -34.22
CA GLY A 72 28.18 -5.58 -33.88
C GLY A 72 27.98 -6.07 -32.44
N TRP A 73 27.30 -5.33 -31.57
CA TRP A 73 27.26 -5.69 -30.15
C TRP A 73 26.19 -6.74 -29.76
N ARG A 74 25.17 -6.97 -30.62
CA ARG A 74 24.10 -7.96 -30.41
C ARG A 74 24.50 -9.44 -30.61
N ILE A 75 25.80 -9.75 -30.76
CA ILE A 75 26.27 -11.11 -31.09
C ILE A 75 26.35 -12.04 -29.84
N HIS A 76 26.09 -11.56 -28.61
CA HIS A 76 26.38 -12.35 -27.39
C HIS A 76 25.26 -12.49 -26.35
N SER A 77 24.00 -12.69 -26.72
CA SER A 77 23.01 -13.21 -25.75
C SER A 77 22.08 -14.23 -26.39
N GLN A 78 22.61 -15.44 -26.57
CA GLN A 78 21.82 -16.66 -26.40
C GLN A 78 21.82 -17.06 -24.92
#